data_AF-A0A7V5LEZ0-F1
#
_entry.id   AF-A0A7V5LEZ0-F1
#
_cell.length_a   1.000
_cell.length_b   1.000
_cell.length_c   1.000
_cell.angle_alpha   90.00
_cell.angle_beta   90.00
_cell.angle_gamma   90.00
#
_symmetry.space_group_name_H-M   'P 1'
#
loop_
_entity.id
_entity.type
_entity.pdbx_description
1 polymer ?
#
loop_
_entity_poly.entity_id
_entity_poly.type
_entity_poly.pdbx_seq_one_letter_code
_entity_poly.pdbx_strand_id
1 'polypeptide(L)'
;MSTDEESRFGELSFVYNMGNDADHKPDRLGAGEGAEVVLYDQTGNDDRVRGVLYIDDYRTYIQSVSTVNFRQTGNGDRTEFINDIINALYGPIITVSPDSLDFGTVLVNSGENLTLTISNEGNDVLTVSDISVEGDCFSTDFEQEYDLDPDDESELTVTFEPTATGDFEGFVTITSSDPFYGELSVYICGTGAAPEIALSPDSLNFGDVQVDDSVEQDFYIGNHGQIGLTVSEIYIDGNHFNVDFGGEFTVEA
;
A
#
# COMPACT_ATOMS: atom_id res chain seq x y z
N MET A 1 50.94 20.14 8.93
CA MET A 1 49.69 19.63 9.54
C MET A 1 48.61 19.76 8.50
N SER A 2 48.31 18.66 7.82
CA SER A 2 47.00 18.27 7.29
C SER A 2 47.22 16.85 6.79
N THR A 3 46.59 15.89 7.43
CA THR A 3 46.52 14.49 6.99
C THR A 3 45.04 14.16 7.02
N ASP A 4 44.41 14.28 5.86
CA ASP A 4 43.05 13.80 5.69
C ASP A 4 43.13 12.26 5.66
N GLU A 5 42.49 11.61 6.63
CA GLU A 5 42.31 10.15 6.63
C GLU A 5 41.12 9.82 5.72
N GLU A 6 41.39 9.61 4.43
CA GLU A 6 40.43 8.94 3.55
C GLU A 6 40.23 7.50 4.02
N SER A 7 38.99 7.17 4.41
CA SER A 7 38.56 5.82 4.75
C SER A 7 38.65 4.91 3.51
N ARG A 8 39.69 4.08 3.48
CA ARG A 8 39.89 3.07 2.43
C ARG A 8 38.92 1.91 2.61
N PHE A 9 37.95 1.78 1.70
CA PHE A 9 37.15 0.57 1.54
C PHE A 9 37.84 -0.42 0.58
N GLY A 10 37.79 -1.72 0.91
CA GLY A 10 38.56 -2.78 0.25
C GLY A 10 37.99 -3.28 -1.09
N GLU A 11 38.79 -4.02 -1.85
CA GLU A 11 38.38 -4.60 -3.15
C GLU A 11 37.51 -5.85 -2.96
N LEU A 12 36.29 -5.83 -3.49
CA LEU A 12 35.57 -7.05 -3.82
C LEU A 12 36.15 -7.64 -5.12
N SER A 13 36.45 -8.93 -5.10
CA SER A 13 36.73 -9.74 -6.29
C SER A 13 35.73 -10.91 -6.35
N PHE A 14 35.81 -11.72 -7.41
CA PHE A 14 34.98 -12.91 -7.60
C PHE A 14 35.88 -14.01 -8.17
N VAL A 15 35.87 -15.22 -7.61
CA VAL A 15 36.71 -16.34 -8.06
C VAL A 15 35.87 -17.57 -8.36
N TYR A 16 35.68 -17.84 -9.65
CA TYR A 16 34.97 -19.02 -10.13
C TYR A 16 35.90 -20.25 -10.13
N ASN A 17 35.64 -21.21 -9.26
CA ASN A 17 36.51 -22.35 -9.03
C ASN A 17 35.99 -23.58 -9.82
N MET A 18 36.43 -23.75 -11.07
CA MET A 18 36.17 -25.01 -11.78
C MET A 18 36.97 -26.13 -11.11
N GLY A 19 36.27 -27.15 -10.62
CA GLY A 19 36.88 -28.32 -10.01
C GLY A 19 37.88 -29.00 -10.97
N ASN A 20 38.96 -29.55 -10.42
CA ASN A 20 39.95 -30.30 -11.18
C ASN A 20 39.32 -31.56 -11.80
N ASP A 21 38.88 -31.45 -13.05
CA ASP A 21 38.71 -32.62 -13.94
C ASP A 21 39.54 -32.42 -15.21
N ALA A 22 40.23 -33.48 -15.65
CA ALA A 22 41.48 -33.34 -16.39
C ALA A 22 41.35 -33.13 -17.90
N ASP A 23 40.13 -33.12 -18.46
CA ASP A 23 39.85 -33.06 -19.90
C ASP A 23 38.70 -32.08 -20.25
N HIS A 24 38.77 -30.85 -19.73
CA HIS A 24 37.71 -29.84 -19.91
C HIS A 24 37.57 -29.31 -21.35
N LYS A 25 36.43 -29.66 -21.98
CA LYS A 25 35.65 -28.67 -22.75
C LYS A 25 34.80 -27.86 -21.75
N PRO A 26 34.35 -26.64 -22.09
CA PRO A 26 33.44 -25.90 -21.22
C PRO A 26 32.05 -26.55 -21.26
N ASP A 27 31.74 -27.35 -20.24
CA ASP A 27 30.40 -27.88 -20.02
C ASP A 27 29.45 -26.80 -19.52
N ARG A 28 28.16 -27.00 -19.80
CA ARG A 28 27.08 -26.05 -19.49
C ARG A 28 26.52 -26.38 -18.11
N LEU A 29 26.50 -25.41 -17.21
CA LEU A 29 25.94 -25.55 -15.85
C LEU A 29 24.51 -26.09 -15.88
N GLY A 30 24.22 -27.00 -14.94
CA GLY A 30 22.88 -27.54 -14.70
C GLY A 30 22.06 -26.70 -13.73
N ALA A 31 20.74 -26.92 -13.72
CA ALA A 31 19.88 -26.39 -12.65
C ALA A 31 20.28 -26.99 -11.29
N GLY A 32 20.29 -26.15 -10.23
CA GLY A 32 20.70 -26.56 -8.89
C GLY A 32 22.21 -26.51 -8.59
N GLU A 33 23.07 -26.11 -9.53
CA GLU A 33 24.50 -25.87 -9.26
C GLU A 33 24.76 -24.42 -8.82
N GLY A 34 25.57 -24.25 -7.77
CA GLY A 34 25.88 -22.94 -7.19
C GLY A 34 27.28 -22.42 -7.51
N ALA A 35 27.44 -21.11 -7.68
CA ALA A 35 28.71 -20.44 -7.95
C ALA A 35 29.27 -19.75 -6.70
N GLU A 36 30.51 -20.09 -6.28
CA GLU A 36 31.18 -19.48 -5.13
C GLU A 36 31.62 -18.03 -5.43
N VAL A 37 31.25 -17.10 -4.55
CA VAL A 37 31.63 -15.69 -4.55
C VAL A 37 32.66 -15.47 -3.44
N VAL A 38 33.84 -14.95 -3.78
CA VAL A 38 34.95 -14.78 -2.82
C VAL A 38 35.52 -13.37 -2.93
N LEU A 39 35.36 -12.57 -1.87
CA LEU A 39 35.77 -11.16 -1.75
C LEU A 39 37.19 -11.05 -1.13
N TYR A 40 37.98 -9.98 -1.39
CA TYR A 40 39.46 -10.08 -1.30
C TYR A 40 40.29 -8.99 -0.59
N ASP A 41 39.79 -7.76 -0.41
CA ASP A 41 40.55 -6.59 0.09
C ASP A 41 41.74 -6.11 -0.79
N GLN A 42 42.08 -4.81 -0.69
CA GLN A 42 43.18 -4.18 -1.42
C GLN A 42 44.57 -4.42 -0.81
N THR A 43 44.70 -5.00 0.38
CA THR A 43 46.03 -5.34 0.95
C THR A 43 46.58 -6.67 0.46
N GLY A 44 45.77 -7.49 -0.22
CA GLY A 44 46.16 -8.83 -0.68
C GLY A 44 46.44 -9.82 0.46
N ASN A 45 45.96 -9.54 1.67
CA ASN A 45 45.92 -10.50 2.77
C ASN A 45 44.65 -11.35 2.68
N ASP A 46 44.80 -12.64 2.98
CA ASP A 46 43.87 -13.73 2.64
C ASP A 46 42.70 -13.86 3.65
N ASP A 47 41.97 -12.77 3.92
CA ASP A 47 40.75 -12.78 4.76
C ASP A 47 39.51 -13.09 3.91
N ARG A 48 39.27 -14.38 3.73
CA ARG A 48 38.28 -14.95 2.80
C ARG A 48 36.85 -14.83 3.33
N VAL A 49 36.04 -13.96 2.72
CA VAL A 49 34.57 -14.08 2.77
C VAL A 49 34.11 -14.98 1.62
N ARG A 50 33.32 -16.03 1.90
CA ARG A 50 32.78 -16.98 0.92
C ARG A 50 31.25 -16.96 0.94
N GLY A 51 30.63 -16.63 -0.18
CA GLY A 51 29.20 -16.85 -0.46
C GLY A 51 29.00 -17.84 -1.59
N VAL A 52 27.78 -18.34 -1.81
CA VAL A 52 27.44 -19.19 -2.97
C VAL A 52 26.09 -18.76 -3.55
N LEU A 53 26.05 -18.48 -4.86
CA LEU A 53 24.86 -18.10 -5.62
C LEU A 53 24.21 -19.36 -6.22
N TYR A 54 22.93 -19.62 -5.93
CA TYR A 54 22.14 -20.70 -6.55
C TYR A 54 21.05 -20.13 -7.48
N ILE A 55 20.65 -20.91 -8.49
CA ILE A 55 19.49 -20.65 -9.34
C ILE A 55 18.68 -21.96 -9.46
N ASP A 56 17.36 -21.88 -9.25
CA ASP A 56 16.45 -22.95 -9.63
C ASP A 56 15.11 -22.37 -10.13
N ASP A 57 14.43 -23.09 -11.01
CA ASP A 57 13.37 -22.54 -11.87
C ASP A 57 12.04 -23.31 -11.75
N TYR A 58 10.92 -22.61 -11.99
CA TYR A 58 9.51 -23.06 -11.97
C TYR A 58 8.77 -23.34 -10.63
N ARG A 59 7.93 -22.34 -10.28
CA ARG A 59 6.67 -22.40 -9.49
C ARG A 59 6.79 -22.74 -7.99
N THR A 60 6.56 -21.74 -7.14
CA THR A 60 5.28 -21.46 -6.42
C THR A 60 5.55 -20.52 -5.23
N TYR A 61 4.73 -19.48 -5.02
CA TYR A 61 4.70 -18.55 -3.86
C TYR A 61 6.04 -17.99 -3.34
N ILE A 62 6.31 -16.72 -3.66
CA ILE A 62 7.36 -15.94 -3.00
C ILE A 62 6.75 -15.36 -1.70
N GLN A 63 7.29 -15.75 -0.55
CA GLN A 63 6.98 -15.16 0.77
C GLN A 63 8.21 -14.51 1.43
N SER A 64 9.32 -14.39 0.69
CA SER A 64 10.52 -13.66 1.07
C SER A 64 11.42 -13.49 -0.16
N VAL A 65 12.03 -12.31 -0.32
CA VAL A 65 12.94 -12.03 -1.45
C VAL A 65 14.24 -12.81 -1.26
N SER A 66 14.50 -13.78 -2.14
CA SER A 66 15.64 -14.71 -2.00
C SER A 66 16.62 -14.71 -3.17
N THR A 67 16.54 -13.74 -4.09
CA THR A 67 17.58 -13.55 -5.12
C THR A 67 17.61 -12.12 -5.66
N VAL A 68 18.71 -11.41 -5.43
CA VAL A 68 18.95 -10.10 -6.08
C VAL A 68 19.91 -10.30 -7.26
N ASN A 69 19.40 -10.01 -8.45
CA ASN A 69 20.04 -10.35 -9.73
C ASN A 69 20.79 -9.16 -10.32
N PHE A 70 22.11 -9.12 -10.10
CA PHE A 70 22.97 -8.02 -10.54
C PHE A 70 23.56 -8.25 -11.93
N ARG A 71 23.37 -7.29 -12.85
CA ARG A 71 23.92 -7.36 -14.22
C ARG A 71 24.47 -6.02 -14.72
N GLN A 72 25.75 -5.76 -14.47
CA GLN A 72 26.44 -4.62 -15.08
C GLN A 72 26.71 -4.88 -16.58
N THR A 73 26.27 -3.98 -17.47
CA THR A 73 26.62 -4.00 -18.90
C THR A 73 27.35 -2.72 -19.32
N GLY A 74 28.67 -2.70 -19.12
CA GLY A 74 29.55 -1.59 -19.51
C GLY A 74 30.57 -1.22 -18.43
N ASN A 75 31.37 -0.18 -18.67
CA ASN A 75 32.31 0.39 -17.70
C ASN A 75 31.58 1.32 -16.69
N GLY A 76 30.54 0.84 -16.01
CA GLY A 76 29.93 1.56 -14.89
C GLY A 76 30.89 1.66 -13.71
N ASP A 77 30.62 2.55 -12.75
CA ASP A 77 31.44 2.62 -11.54
C ASP A 77 31.31 1.30 -10.77
N ARG A 78 32.45 0.66 -10.49
CA ARG A 78 32.48 -0.62 -9.78
C ARG A 78 32.10 -0.45 -8.31
N THR A 79 32.24 0.76 -7.78
CA THR A 79 31.92 1.12 -6.40
C THR A 79 30.41 1.14 -6.17
N GLU A 80 29.66 1.74 -7.10
CA GLU A 80 28.19 1.80 -7.10
C GLU A 80 27.60 0.38 -7.13
N PHE A 81 28.03 -0.45 -8.10
CA PHE A 81 27.62 -1.85 -8.21
C PHE A 81 27.97 -2.72 -6.97
N ILE A 82 29.08 -2.43 -6.30
CA ILE A 82 29.47 -3.11 -5.04
C ILE A 82 28.57 -2.66 -3.90
N ASN A 83 28.25 -1.38 -3.81
CA ASN A 83 27.35 -0.83 -2.80
C ASN A 83 25.93 -1.38 -2.98
N ASP A 84 25.43 -1.49 -4.21
CA ASP A 84 24.14 -2.12 -4.51
C ASP A 84 24.09 -3.58 -4.02
N ILE A 85 25.18 -4.35 -4.22
CA ILE A 85 25.29 -5.72 -3.71
C ILE A 85 25.29 -5.75 -2.17
N ILE A 86 26.00 -4.84 -1.51
CA ILE A 86 26.05 -4.76 -0.05
C ILE A 86 24.67 -4.39 0.51
N ASN A 87 24.04 -3.35 -0.05
CA ASN A 87 22.71 -2.88 0.30
C ASN A 87 21.65 -3.97 0.13
N ALA A 88 21.72 -4.78 -0.93
CA ALA A 88 20.79 -5.87 -1.17
C ALA A 88 20.98 -7.11 -0.29
N LEU A 89 22.15 -7.26 0.35
CA LEU A 89 22.47 -8.38 1.22
C LEU A 89 22.39 -8.03 2.71
N TYR A 90 22.56 -6.76 3.05
CA TYR A 90 22.76 -6.29 4.41
C TYR A 90 22.02 -4.99 4.76
N GLY A 91 21.33 -4.34 3.81
CA GLY A 91 20.57 -3.12 4.09
C GLY A 91 19.16 -3.40 4.65
N PRO A 92 18.44 -2.35 5.06
CA PRO A 92 17.01 -2.42 5.33
C PRO A 92 16.22 -2.64 4.02
N ILE A 93 15.05 -3.29 4.12
CA ILE A 93 14.13 -3.49 2.98
C ILE A 93 12.73 -3.15 3.44
N ILE A 94 12.14 -2.08 2.92
CA ILE A 94 10.76 -1.69 3.24
C ILE A 94 9.76 -2.53 2.45
N THR A 95 8.76 -3.05 3.15
CA THR A 95 7.58 -3.67 2.55
C THR A 95 6.31 -3.11 3.19
N VAL A 96 5.19 -3.22 2.48
CA VAL A 96 3.88 -2.77 2.95
C VAL A 96 2.81 -3.80 2.65
N SER A 97 1.80 -3.86 3.51
CA SER A 97 0.63 -4.73 3.32
C SER A 97 -0.63 -4.05 3.86
N PRO A 98 -1.70 -3.92 3.06
CA PRO A 98 -1.80 -4.24 1.63
C PRO A 98 -0.95 -3.29 0.74
N ASP A 99 -0.86 -3.57 -0.57
CA ASP A 99 -0.18 -2.71 -1.56
C ASP A 99 -1.06 -1.53 -2.05
N SER A 100 -2.31 -1.48 -1.63
CA SER A 100 -3.29 -0.42 -1.92
C SER A 100 -4.43 -0.44 -0.90
N LEU A 101 -5.09 0.71 -0.67
CA LEU A 101 -6.22 0.84 0.23
C LEU A 101 -7.47 1.31 -0.53
N ASP A 102 -8.50 0.47 -0.61
CA ASP A 102 -9.82 0.81 -1.12
C ASP A 102 -10.81 0.92 0.03
N PHE A 103 -11.22 2.16 0.35
CA PHE A 103 -12.20 2.48 1.38
C PHE A 103 -13.64 2.15 0.94
N GLY A 104 -13.86 1.82 -0.34
CA GLY A 104 -15.19 1.54 -0.87
C GLY A 104 -16.10 2.76 -0.80
N THR A 105 -17.38 2.55 -0.47
CA THR A 105 -18.39 3.60 -0.38
C THR A 105 -18.56 4.10 1.05
N VAL A 106 -18.21 5.36 1.31
CA VAL A 106 -18.25 6.01 2.63
C VAL A 106 -19.26 7.16 2.65
N LEU A 107 -19.97 7.32 3.77
CA LEU A 107 -20.97 8.39 3.93
C LEU A 107 -20.31 9.76 3.97
N VAL A 108 -20.85 10.71 3.21
CA VAL A 108 -20.38 12.10 3.19
C VAL A 108 -20.47 12.74 4.58
N ASN A 109 -19.36 13.31 5.06
CA ASN A 109 -19.09 13.77 6.43
C ASN A 109 -19.04 12.65 7.49
N SER A 110 -18.67 11.44 7.10
CA SER A 110 -18.24 10.35 7.98
C SER A 110 -16.80 9.97 7.63
N GLY A 111 -16.02 9.60 8.65
CA GLY A 111 -14.69 9.00 8.45
C GLY A 111 -14.78 7.47 8.41
N GLU A 112 -13.92 6.85 7.60
CA GLU A 112 -13.60 5.42 7.62
C GLU A 112 -12.07 5.25 7.68
N ASN A 113 -11.59 4.22 8.40
CA ASN A 113 -10.17 4.02 8.66
C ASN A 113 -9.72 2.65 8.15
N LEU A 114 -8.59 2.62 7.43
CA LEU A 114 -7.91 1.39 7.04
C LEU A 114 -6.46 1.40 7.56
N THR A 115 -5.96 0.23 7.91
CA THR A 115 -4.59 0.05 8.40
C THR A 115 -3.68 -0.39 7.25
N LEU A 116 -2.51 0.24 7.17
CA LEU A 116 -1.38 -0.17 6.35
C LEU A 116 -0.27 -0.66 7.29
N THR A 117 0.11 -1.93 7.18
CA THR A 117 1.29 -2.45 7.87
C THR A 117 2.54 -2.09 7.07
N ILE A 118 3.57 -1.56 7.74
CA ILE A 118 4.89 -1.24 7.21
C ILE A 118 5.90 -2.14 7.92
N SER A 119 6.69 -2.92 7.19
CA SER A 119 7.59 -3.93 7.76
C SER A 119 9.00 -3.85 7.17
N ASN A 120 10.00 -4.20 7.98
CA ASN A 120 11.39 -4.31 7.55
C ASN A 120 11.79 -5.78 7.27
N GLU A 121 11.79 -6.19 6.01
CA GLU A 121 12.29 -7.51 5.57
C GLU A 121 13.81 -7.51 5.31
N GLY A 122 14.51 -6.46 5.71
CA GLY A 122 15.96 -6.29 5.55
C GLY A 122 16.79 -6.97 6.62
N ASN A 123 18.10 -6.67 6.62
CA ASN A 123 19.07 -7.20 7.60
C ASN A 123 19.74 -6.10 8.45
N ASP A 124 19.30 -4.84 8.29
CA ASP A 124 19.72 -3.67 9.08
C ASP A 124 18.49 -2.80 9.38
N VAL A 125 18.62 -1.82 10.27
CA VAL A 125 17.52 -0.98 10.76
C VAL A 125 16.95 -0.10 9.66
N LEU A 126 15.62 -0.11 9.50
CA LEU A 126 14.88 0.75 8.59
C LEU A 126 14.36 1.98 9.35
N THR A 127 15.03 3.12 9.19
CA THR A 127 14.45 4.42 9.54
C THR A 127 13.38 4.81 8.52
N VAL A 128 12.18 5.13 9.00
CA VAL A 128 11.06 5.76 8.26
C VAL A 128 11.00 7.23 8.67
N SER A 129 11.42 8.13 7.78
CA SER A 129 11.70 9.53 8.11
C SER A 129 10.52 10.48 7.87
N ASP A 130 9.64 10.15 6.91
CA ASP A 130 8.44 10.92 6.61
C ASP A 130 7.35 10.03 6.01
N ILE A 131 6.08 10.32 6.31
CA ILE A 131 4.93 9.76 5.62
C ILE A 131 4.00 10.91 5.24
N SER A 132 3.86 11.14 3.94
CA SER A 132 3.01 12.17 3.36
C SER A 132 1.81 11.55 2.66
N VAL A 133 0.73 12.32 2.50
CA VAL A 133 -0.49 11.89 1.82
C VAL A 133 -0.94 12.95 0.81
N GLU A 134 -1.19 12.50 -0.41
CA GLU A 134 -1.75 13.28 -1.51
C GLU A 134 -3.16 12.78 -1.84
N GLY A 135 -4.06 13.69 -2.20
CA GLY A 135 -5.46 13.40 -2.49
C GLY A 135 -6.40 14.12 -1.53
N ASP A 136 -7.56 14.56 -2.03
CA ASP A 136 -8.58 15.22 -1.19
C ASP A 136 -9.24 14.21 -0.25
N CYS A 137 -9.59 14.66 0.96
CA CYS A 137 -10.29 13.88 1.99
C CYS A 137 -9.52 12.70 2.63
N PHE A 138 -8.23 12.53 2.34
CA PHE A 138 -7.36 11.54 2.99
C PHE A 138 -6.45 12.15 4.06
N SER A 139 -6.13 11.39 5.11
CA SER A 139 -5.17 11.75 6.16
C SER A 139 -4.51 10.51 6.79
N THR A 140 -3.42 10.69 7.53
CA THR A 140 -2.72 9.61 8.26
C THR A 140 -2.48 10.00 9.73
N ASP A 141 -2.16 9.02 10.58
CA ASP A 141 -1.78 9.22 11.99
C ASP A 141 -0.26 9.32 12.22
N PHE A 142 0.54 9.51 11.17
CA PHE A 142 1.99 9.69 11.29
C PHE A 142 2.35 11.00 12.01
N GLU A 143 2.98 10.90 13.18
CA GLU A 143 3.38 12.05 13.99
C GLU A 143 4.87 12.43 13.86
N GLN A 144 5.75 11.44 13.66
CA GLN A 144 7.22 11.62 13.66
C GLN A 144 7.97 10.39 13.13
N GLU A 145 9.23 10.62 12.72
CA GLU A 145 10.22 9.59 12.38
C GLU A 145 10.33 8.48 13.45
N TYR A 146 10.53 7.25 12.98
CA TYR A 146 10.76 6.05 13.78
C TYR A 146 11.67 5.05 13.06
N ASP A 147 12.24 4.11 13.82
CA ASP A 147 13.07 3.02 13.33
C ASP A 147 12.33 1.67 13.46
N LEU A 148 12.54 0.76 12.51
CA LEU A 148 12.15 -0.65 12.58
C LEU A 148 13.41 -1.52 12.54
N ASP A 149 13.62 -2.33 13.58
CA ASP A 149 14.62 -3.40 13.57
C ASP A 149 14.26 -4.45 12.49
N PRO A 150 15.20 -5.31 12.05
CA PRO A 150 14.90 -6.42 11.14
C PRO A 150 13.78 -7.34 11.68
N ASP A 151 12.88 -7.77 10.79
CA ASP A 151 11.65 -8.54 11.08
C ASP A 151 10.56 -7.79 11.89
N ASP A 152 10.76 -6.52 12.29
CA ASP A 152 9.72 -5.73 12.99
C ASP A 152 8.75 -5.03 12.01
N GLU A 153 7.56 -4.70 12.53
CA GLU A 153 6.46 -4.06 11.81
C GLU A 153 5.83 -2.89 12.59
N SER A 154 5.25 -1.94 11.87
CA SER A 154 4.47 -0.81 12.38
C SER A 154 3.12 -0.73 11.65
N GLU A 155 2.08 -0.27 12.35
CA GLU A 155 0.76 0.00 11.76
C GLU A 155 0.58 1.51 11.54
N LEU A 156 0.23 1.90 10.32
CA LEU A 156 -0.18 3.25 9.95
C LEU A 156 -1.71 3.26 9.74
N THR A 157 -2.43 4.15 10.42
CA THR A 157 -3.85 4.37 10.14
C THR A 157 -4.00 5.41 9.03
N VAL A 158 -4.66 5.03 7.95
CA VAL A 158 -5.09 5.95 6.88
C VAL A 158 -6.59 6.19 7.02
N THR A 159 -7.00 7.45 7.05
CA THR A 159 -8.40 7.88 7.25
C THR A 159 -8.92 8.55 5.99
N PHE A 160 -10.13 8.18 5.55
CA PHE A 160 -10.88 8.82 4.47
C PHE A 160 -12.17 9.44 5.00
N GLU A 161 -12.32 10.76 4.84
CA GLU A 161 -13.48 11.54 5.33
C GLU A 161 -14.09 12.40 4.19
N PRO A 162 -14.85 11.82 3.25
CA PRO A 162 -15.35 12.53 2.07
C PRO A 162 -16.34 13.64 2.44
N THR A 163 -16.08 14.87 1.96
CA THR A 163 -16.94 16.04 2.21
C THR A 163 -17.98 16.30 1.11
N ALA A 164 -17.92 15.54 0.02
CA ALA A 164 -18.85 15.62 -1.12
C ALA A 164 -19.03 14.23 -1.76
N THR A 165 -20.10 14.07 -2.56
CA THR A 165 -20.34 12.84 -3.32
C THR A 165 -19.42 12.77 -4.54
N GLY A 166 -18.78 11.62 -4.78
CA GLY A 166 -17.90 11.38 -5.91
C GLY A 166 -16.78 10.40 -5.59
N ASP A 167 -16.00 10.03 -6.59
CA ASP A 167 -14.81 9.19 -6.44
C ASP A 167 -13.59 10.05 -6.09
N PHE A 168 -12.80 9.58 -5.13
CA PHE A 168 -11.57 10.20 -4.65
C PHE A 168 -10.42 9.20 -4.77
N GLU A 169 -9.27 9.68 -5.23
CA GLU A 169 -8.04 8.91 -5.40
C GLU A 169 -6.84 9.72 -4.90
N GLY A 170 -5.79 9.02 -4.49
CA GLY A 170 -4.61 9.62 -3.88
C GLY A 170 -3.45 8.62 -3.71
N PHE A 171 -2.43 9.07 -3.00
CA PHE A 171 -1.27 8.24 -2.63
C PHE A 171 -0.79 8.55 -1.21
N VAL A 172 -0.42 7.53 -0.46
CA VAL A 172 0.46 7.68 0.71
C VAL A 172 1.89 7.45 0.23
N THR A 173 2.80 8.39 0.48
CA THR A 173 4.22 8.26 0.14
C THR A 173 5.06 8.18 1.41
N ILE A 174 5.74 7.05 1.56
CA ILE A 174 6.60 6.72 2.70
C ILE A 174 8.05 6.97 2.28
N THR A 175 8.74 7.86 3.00
CA THR A 175 10.17 8.13 2.81
C THR A 175 10.97 7.35 3.83
N SER A 176 11.97 6.59 3.39
CA SER A 176 12.72 5.68 4.23
C SER A 176 14.21 5.59 3.88
N SER A 177 14.95 4.87 4.71
CA SER A 177 16.35 4.53 4.51
C SER A 177 16.59 3.32 3.59
N ASP A 178 15.54 2.72 3.01
CA ASP A 178 15.70 1.68 1.99
C ASP A 178 16.48 2.22 0.77
N PRO A 179 17.62 1.61 0.40
CA PRO A 179 18.47 2.11 -0.69
C PRO A 179 17.90 1.88 -2.11
N PHE A 180 16.86 1.06 -2.25
CA PHE A 180 16.15 0.77 -3.52
C PHE A 180 14.76 1.41 -3.57
N TYR A 181 14.10 1.55 -2.41
CA TYR A 181 12.74 2.06 -2.24
C TYR A 181 12.67 3.20 -1.20
N GLY A 182 13.65 4.10 -1.24
CA GLY A 182 13.73 5.26 -0.33
C GLY A 182 12.53 6.21 -0.40
N GLU A 183 11.75 6.15 -1.48
CA GLU A 183 10.37 6.65 -1.54
C GLU A 183 9.47 5.51 -2.07
N LEU A 184 8.46 5.12 -1.27
CA LEU A 184 7.48 4.08 -1.60
C LEU A 184 6.07 4.67 -1.57
N SER A 185 5.35 4.60 -2.70
CA SER A 185 3.98 5.12 -2.81
C SER A 185 2.94 4.00 -2.82
N VAL A 186 1.92 4.13 -1.96
CA VAL A 186 0.75 3.24 -1.84
C VAL A 186 -0.48 3.96 -2.38
N TYR A 187 -1.18 3.34 -3.33
CA TYR A 187 -2.40 3.91 -3.91
C TYR A 187 -3.58 3.81 -2.94
N ILE A 188 -4.35 4.88 -2.82
CA ILE A 188 -5.55 4.94 -1.98
C ILE A 188 -6.76 5.46 -2.79
N CYS A 189 -7.93 4.87 -2.57
CA CYS A 189 -9.17 5.31 -3.22
C CYS A 189 -10.42 5.10 -2.37
N GLY A 190 -11.48 5.85 -2.66
CA GLY A 190 -12.80 5.68 -2.05
C GLY A 190 -13.87 6.55 -2.72
N THR A 191 -15.14 6.14 -2.59
CA THR A 191 -16.30 6.89 -3.10
C THR A 191 -17.04 7.54 -1.93
N GLY A 192 -17.10 8.86 -1.90
CA GLY A 192 -18.04 9.59 -1.05
C GLY A 192 -19.47 9.45 -1.60
N ALA A 193 -20.42 9.04 -0.76
CA ALA A 193 -21.80 8.87 -1.16
C ALA A 193 -22.80 9.38 -0.11
N ALA A 194 -24.03 9.62 -0.56
CA ALA A 194 -25.16 10.03 0.26
C ALA A 194 -26.43 9.31 -0.22
N PRO A 195 -27.46 9.14 0.63
CA PRO A 195 -28.77 8.69 0.19
C PRO A 195 -29.42 9.73 -0.75
N GLU A 196 -30.10 9.26 -1.79
CA GLU A 196 -30.85 10.12 -2.73
C GLU A 196 -32.34 9.74 -2.65
N ILE A 197 -33.13 10.56 -1.96
CA ILE A 197 -34.58 10.31 -1.82
C ILE A 197 -35.31 10.51 -3.14
N ALA A 198 -36.07 9.50 -3.54
CA ALA A 198 -36.98 9.55 -4.68
C ALA A 198 -38.42 9.33 -4.22
N LEU A 199 -39.36 10.13 -4.75
CA LEU A 199 -40.79 10.02 -4.45
C LEU A 199 -41.57 9.61 -5.71
N SER A 200 -42.53 8.70 -5.56
CA SER A 200 -43.40 8.29 -6.66
C SER A 200 -44.84 8.03 -6.20
N PRO A 201 -45.82 8.86 -6.58
CA PRO A 201 -45.64 10.19 -7.19
C PRO A 201 -44.98 11.18 -6.21
N ASP A 202 -44.44 12.27 -6.75
CA ASP A 202 -43.92 13.41 -5.98
C ASP A 202 -45.01 14.34 -5.45
N SER A 203 -46.25 14.14 -5.88
CA SER A 203 -47.40 14.98 -5.61
C SER A 203 -48.68 14.16 -5.61
N LEU A 204 -49.53 14.38 -4.59
CA LEU A 204 -50.82 13.72 -4.43
C LEU A 204 -51.95 14.73 -4.66
N ASN A 205 -52.94 14.36 -5.47
CA ASN A 205 -54.11 15.18 -5.74
C ASN A 205 -55.38 14.40 -5.42
N PHE A 206 -55.98 14.72 -4.28
CA PHE A 206 -57.19 14.07 -3.76
C PHE A 206 -58.48 14.48 -4.50
N GLY A 207 -58.42 15.50 -5.38
CA GLY A 207 -59.58 16.00 -6.12
C GLY A 207 -60.63 16.66 -5.20
N ASP A 208 -61.89 16.63 -5.66
CA ASP A 208 -63.02 17.08 -4.85
C ASP A 208 -63.42 15.97 -3.85
N VAL A 209 -63.11 16.17 -2.57
CA VAL A 209 -63.57 15.30 -1.46
C VAL A 209 -64.83 15.91 -0.84
N GLN A 210 -65.85 15.07 -0.62
CA GLN A 210 -67.11 15.53 0.00
C GLN A 210 -66.89 15.85 1.48
N VAL A 211 -67.65 16.82 2.01
CA VAL A 211 -67.61 17.19 3.43
C VAL A 211 -67.94 15.97 4.31
N ASP A 212 -67.15 15.79 5.36
CA ASP A 212 -67.17 14.67 6.31
C ASP A 212 -66.73 13.29 5.75
N ASP A 213 -66.29 13.21 4.48
CA ASP A 213 -65.65 12.03 3.89
C ASP A 213 -64.11 12.15 3.87
N SER A 214 -63.41 11.03 3.71
CA SER A 214 -61.94 10.96 3.57
C SER A 214 -61.53 10.10 2.37
N VAL A 215 -60.42 10.46 1.72
CA VAL A 215 -59.82 9.71 0.60
C VAL A 215 -58.35 9.44 0.92
N GLU A 216 -57.90 8.22 0.70
CA GLU A 216 -56.52 7.78 0.87
C GLU A 216 -55.82 7.73 -0.50
N GLN A 217 -54.52 8.06 -0.53
CA GLN A 217 -53.65 7.86 -1.68
C GLN A 217 -52.26 7.44 -1.20
N ASP A 218 -51.65 6.50 -1.91
CA ASP A 218 -50.30 6.01 -1.62
C ASP A 218 -49.25 6.82 -2.38
N PHE A 219 -48.08 6.96 -1.76
CA PHE A 219 -46.84 7.33 -2.43
C PHE A 219 -45.71 6.43 -1.95
N TYR A 220 -44.74 6.20 -2.81
CA TYR A 220 -43.57 5.36 -2.53
C TYR A 220 -42.36 6.25 -2.26
N ILE A 221 -41.62 5.94 -1.20
CA ILE A 221 -40.29 6.49 -0.92
C ILE A 221 -39.27 5.46 -1.41
N GLY A 222 -38.45 5.86 -2.37
CA GLY A 222 -37.30 5.11 -2.87
C GLY A 222 -35.99 5.79 -2.48
N ASN A 223 -34.91 5.03 -2.62
CA ASN A 223 -33.54 5.52 -2.55
C ASN A 223 -32.88 5.24 -3.90
N HIS A 224 -32.24 6.25 -4.50
CA HIS A 224 -31.43 6.12 -5.71
C HIS A 224 -29.94 6.35 -5.44
N GLY A 225 -29.57 6.65 -4.19
CA GLY A 225 -28.18 6.84 -3.77
C GLY A 225 -27.46 5.50 -3.55
N GLN A 226 -26.20 5.56 -3.13
CA GLN A 226 -25.39 4.36 -2.84
C GLN A 226 -25.33 4.00 -1.35
N ILE A 227 -25.98 4.79 -0.48
CA ILE A 227 -26.08 4.55 0.96
C ILE A 227 -27.55 4.55 1.38
N GLY A 228 -27.90 3.69 2.34
CA GLY A 228 -29.26 3.57 2.88
C GLY A 228 -29.86 4.88 3.37
N LEU A 229 -31.09 5.15 2.96
CA LEU A 229 -31.89 6.30 3.35
C LEU A 229 -32.72 5.97 4.59
N THR A 230 -32.34 6.48 5.75
CA THR A 230 -33.18 6.39 6.95
C THR A 230 -34.19 7.54 7.00
N VAL A 231 -35.48 7.20 7.04
CA VAL A 231 -36.60 8.12 7.23
C VAL A 231 -37.05 8.01 8.68
N SER A 232 -36.67 8.97 9.52
CA SER A 232 -36.97 8.99 10.95
C SER A 232 -38.32 9.63 11.29
N GLU A 233 -38.75 10.65 10.53
CA GLU A 233 -40.03 11.36 10.72
C GLU A 233 -40.61 11.82 9.37
N ILE A 234 -41.95 11.92 9.28
CA ILE A 234 -42.66 12.59 8.18
C ILE A 234 -43.55 13.68 8.79
N TYR A 235 -43.38 14.92 8.32
CA TYR A 235 -44.16 16.07 8.78
C TYR A 235 -45.23 16.48 7.76
N ILE A 236 -46.38 16.93 8.26
CA ILE A 236 -47.47 17.50 7.47
C ILE A 236 -47.70 18.95 7.90
N ASP A 237 -47.62 19.88 6.95
CA ASP A 237 -48.08 21.26 7.13
C ASP A 237 -49.56 21.36 6.78
N GLY A 238 -50.43 21.27 7.79
CA GLY A 238 -51.88 21.44 7.64
C GLY A 238 -52.72 20.49 8.50
N ASN A 239 -53.95 20.90 8.80
CA ASN A 239 -54.83 20.22 9.77
C ASN A 239 -55.83 19.23 9.14
N HIS A 240 -55.77 19.02 7.82
CA HIS A 240 -56.74 18.22 7.05
C HIS A 240 -56.10 17.05 6.29
N PHE A 241 -54.79 16.85 6.45
CA PHE A 241 -54.07 15.69 5.93
C PHE A 241 -53.52 14.88 7.11
N ASN A 242 -53.35 13.57 6.90
CA ASN A 242 -52.67 12.66 7.80
C ASN A 242 -51.79 11.72 6.97
N VAL A 243 -50.73 11.18 7.57
CA VAL A 243 -49.88 10.14 6.97
C VAL A 243 -49.81 8.98 7.95
N ASP A 244 -49.99 7.76 7.46
CA ASP A 244 -49.75 6.55 8.25
C ASP A 244 -48.25 6.25 8.26
N PHE A 245 -47.53 6.93 9.16
CA PHE A 245 -46.10 6.71 9.35
C PHE A 245 -45.88 5.63 10.42
N GLY A 246 -45.51 4.43 9.97
CA GLY A 246 -45.28 3.25 10.82
C GLY A 246 -44.09 3.33 11.80
N GLY A 247 -43.42 4.49 11.89
CA GLY A 247 -42.17 4.69 12.61
C GLY A 247 -40.96 4.70 11.66
N GLU A 248 -39.77 4.87 12.25
CA GLU A 248 -38.50 4.91 11.51
C GLU A 248 -38.29 3.66 10.65
N PHE A 249 -37.84 3.87 9.40
CA PHE A 249 -37.43 2.80 8.50
C PHE A 249 -36.26 3.24 7.61
N THR A 250 -35.50 2.26 7.11
CA THR A 250 -34.42 2.48 6.15
C THR A 250 -34.80 1.91 4.79
N VAL A 251 -34.53 2.67 3.73
CA VAL A 251 -34.60 2.22 2.34
C VAL A 251 -33.16 2.03 1.87
N GLU A 252 -32.74 0.77 1.74
CA GLU A 252 -31.43 0.41 1.19
C GLU A 252 -31.26 0.91 -0.25
N ALA A 253 -30.01 0.97 -0.70
CA ALA A 253 -29.63 1.29 -2.08
C ALA A 253 -29.91 0.12 -3.06
#